data_AF-A0A2Z7AVR6-F1
#
_entry.id   AF-A0A2Z7AVR6-F1
#
_cell.length_a   1.000
_cell.length_b   1.000
_cell.length_c   1.000
_cell.angle_alpha   90.00
_cell.angle_beta   90.00
_cell.angle_gamma   90.00
#
_symmetry.space_group_name_H-M   'P 1'
#
loop_
_entity.id
_entity.type
_entity.pdbx_description
1 polymer ?
#
loop_
_entity_poly.entity_id
_entity_poly.type
_entity_poly.pdbx_seq_one_letter_code
_entity_poly.pdbx_strand_id
1 'polypeptide(L)' 'MTTFFGVDQLQSDEDKVESYLKALRNTIVEFNKFLADDSRIELVVLSIGDRVTLCRRLK' A
#
# COMPACT_ATOMS: atom_id res chain seq x y z
N MET A 1 0.76 -0.58 -6.13
CA MET A 1 0.12 0.10 -5.01
C MET A 1 -0.65 -0.93 -4.21
N THR A 2 -0.01 -1.42 -3.15
CA THR A 2 -0.54 -2.46 -2.26
C THR A 2 -1.53 -1.82 -1.32
N THR A 3 -2.67 -2.48 -1.06
CA THR A 3 -3.71 -1.88 -0.23
C THR A 3 -3.75 -2.41 1.20
N PHE A 4 -3.04 -3.49 1.55
CA PHE A 4 -2.98 -4.11 2.90
C PHE A 4 -4.22 -3.80 3.76
N PHE A 5 -5.28 -4.61 3.63
CA PHE A 5 -6.61 -4.36 4.21
C PHE A 5 -7.36 -3.11 3.69
N GLY A 6 -7.00 -2.56 2.54
CA GLY A 6 -7.65 -1.35 2.01
C GLY A 6 -7.36 -0.08 2.82
N VAL A 7 -6.34 -0.07 3.68
CA VAL A 7 -6.11 1.01 4.65
C VAL A 7 -5.77 2.35 4.01
N ASP A 8 -5.20 2.33 2.81
CA ASP A 8 -4.98 3.54 2.01
C ASP A 8 -6.31 4.19 1.58
N GLN A 9 -7.33 3.36 1.32
CA GLN A 9 -8.67 3.75 0.88
C GLN A 9 -9.68 3.96 2.01
N LEU A 10 -9.32 3.65 3.26
CA LEU A 10 -10.17 3.95 4.41
C LEU A 10 -10.42 5.46 4.50
N GLN A 11 -11.69 5.84 4.35
CA GLN A 11 -12.14 7.18 4.70
C GLN A 11 -12.00 7.33 6.23
N SER A 12 -11.63 8.53 6.68
CA SER A 12 -11.37 8.83 8.09
C SER A 12 -12.68 8.92 8.90
N ASP A 13 -13.57 7.93 8.77
CA ASP A 13 -14.58 7.70 9.80
C ASP A 13 -13.80 7.25 11.03
N GLU A 14 -13.41 8.23 11.85
CA GLU A 14 -12.46 8.10 12.96
C GLU A 14 -12.91 7.07 14.00
N ASP A 15 -14.17 6.64 13.95
CA ASP A 15 -14.81 5.80 14.97
C ASP A 15 -14.62 4.28 14.76
N LYS A 16 -14.06 3.82 13.63
CA LYS A 16 -13.91 2.36 13.35
C LYS A 16 -12.52 1.90 12.94
N VAL A 17 -11.61 2.82 12.63
CA VAL A 17 -10.24 2.46 12.23
C VAL A 17 -9.37 2.37 13.48
N GLU A 18 -8.98 1.15 13.83
CA GLU A 18 -8.17 0.94 15.02
C GLU A 18 -6.83 1.69 14.93
N SER A 19 -6.33 2.20 16.05
CA SER A 19 -5.18 3.12 16.09
C SER A 19 -3.94 2.58 15.38
N TYR A 20 -3.73 1.26 15.42
CA TYR A 20 -2.63 0.60 14.71
C TYR A 20 -2.81 0.66 13.17
N LEU A 21 -4.04 0.56 12.66
CA LEU A 21 -4.34 0.70 11.23
C LEU A 21 -4.12 2.13 10.74
N LYS A 22 -4.42 3.13 11.59
CA LYS A 22 -4.16 4.55 11.28
C LYS A 22 -2.66 4.84 11.16
N ALA A 23 -1.84 4.30 12.08
CA ALA A 23 -0.39 4.41 11.99
C ALA A 23 0.16 3.72 10.74
N LEU A 24 -0.35 2.51 10.46
CA LEU A 24 0.08 1.72 9.30
C LEU A 24 -0.30 2.39 7.96
N ARG A 25 -1.43 3.10 7.89
CA ARG A 25 -1.86 3.82 6.69
C ARG A 25 -0.80 4.79 6.18
N ASN A 26 -0.25 5.63 7.06
CA ASN A 26 0.75 6.62 6.67
C ASN A 26 2.00 5.94 6.11
N THR A 27 2.49 4.90 6.80
CA THR A 27 3.64 4.12 6.36
C THR A 27 3.40 3.45 5.00
N ILE A 28 2.21 2.88 4.78
CA ILE A 28 1.88 2.20 3.51
C ILE A 28 1.75 3.19 2.36
N VAL A 29 1.16 4.37 2.58
CA VAL A 29 1.06 5.41 1.56
C VAL A 29 2.45 5.90 1.15
N GLU A 30 3.33 6.18 2.10
CA GLU A 30 4.71 6.59 1.83
C GLU A 30 5.50 5.50 1.11
N PHE A 31 5.39 4.25 1.55
CA PHE A 31 6.03 3.11 0.92
C PHE A 31 5.57 2.90 -0.53
N ASN A 32 4.26 3.02 -0.78
CA ASN A 32 3.71 2.90 -2.13
C ASN A 32 4.21 4.01 -3.06
N LYS A 33 4.32 5.26 -2.58
CA LYS A 33 4.92 6.36 -3.35
C LYS A 33 6.38 6.08 -3.68
N PHE A 34 7.16 5.65 -2.68
CA PHE A 34 8.56 5.28 -2.86
C PHE A 34 8.72 4.18 -3.93
N LEU A 35 7.90 3.12 -3.87
CA LEU A 35 7.95 2.07 -4.87
C LEU A 35 7.58 2.57 -6.27
N ALA A 36 6.54 3.42 -6.38
CA ALA A 36 6.09 3.96 -7.66
C ALA A 36 7.16 4.79 -8.38
N ASP A 37 8.00 5.48 -7.61
CA ASP A 37 9.11 6.30 -8.12
C ASP A 37 10.42 5.51 -8.34
N ASP A 38 10.48 4.23 -7.91
CA ASP A 38 11.70 3.43 -8.04
C ASP A 38 11.87 2.87 -9.46
N SER A 39 12.68 3.55 -10.26
CA SER A 39 13.05 3.13 -11.62
C SER A 39 13.78 1.78 -11.74
N ARG A 40 14.20 1.16 -10.62
CA ARG A 40 14.90 -0.13 -10.61
C ARG A 40 13.94 -1.32 -10.63
N ILE A 41 12.64 -1.08 -10.46
CA ILE A 41 11.63 -2.12 -10.36
C ILE A 41 10.50 -1.91 -11.37
N GLU A 42 9.95 -3.01 -11.88
CA GLU A 42 8.64 -3.05 -12.50
C GLU A 42 7.60 -3.43 -11.43
N LEU A 43 6.47 -2.75 -11.45
CA LEU A 43 5.38 -2.96 -10.49
C LEU A 43 4.17 -3.57 -11.16
N VAL A 44 3.59 -4.60 -10.53
CA VAL A 44 2.28 -5.14 -10.90
C VAL A 44 1.42 -5.25 -9.65
N VAL A 45 0.20 -4.73 -9.73
CA VAL A 45 -0.80 -4.82 -8.67
C VAL A 45 -1.76 -5.95 -9.01
N LEU A 46 -1.80 -6.97 -8.16
CA LEU A 46 -2.71 -8.10 -8.31
C LEU A 46 -3.81 -8.01 -7.26
N SER A 47 -5.06 -8.13 -7.68
CA SER A 47 -6.22 -8.17 -6.77
C SER A 47 -6.46 -9.58 -6.24
N ILE A 48 -5.41 -10.21 -5.70
CA ILE A 48 -5.46 -11.53 -5.07
C ILE A 48 -5.34 -11.30 -3.56
N GLY A 49 -6.32 -11.77 -2.78
CA GLY A 49 -6.40 -11.51 -1.34
C GLY A 49 -6.45 -10.01 -1.02
N ASP A 50 -5.57 -9.52 -0.15
CA ASP A 50 -5.44 -8.11 0.28
C ASP A 50 -4.80 -7.16 -0.76
N ARG A 51 -4.84 -7.56 -2.03
CA ARG A 51 -4.25 -6.84 -3.18
C ARG A 51 -2.74 -6.61 -3.00
N VAL A 52 -1.96 -7.61 -3.41
CA VAL A 52 -0.50 -7.61 -3.37
C VAL A 52 0.13 -6.84 -4.54
N THR A 53 1.20 -6.09 -4.26
CA THR A 53 2.09 -5.54 -5.30
C THR A 53 3.31 -6.43 -5.44
N LEU A 54 3.52 -6.96 -6.64
CA LEU A 54 4.76 -7.64 -7.01
C LEU A 54 5.73 -6.62 -7.60
N CYS A 55 6.97 -6.65 -7.12
CA CYS A 55 8.07 -5.82 -7.62
C CYS A 55 9.09 -6.73 -8.31
N ARG A 56 9.25 -6.59 -9.62
CA ARG A 56 10.29 -7.28 -10.38
C ARG A 56 11.49 -6.37 -10.52
N ARG A 57 12.66 -6.80 -10.05
CA ARG A 57 13.90 -6.03 -10.21
C ARG A 57 14.39 -6.06 -11.67
N LEU A 58 14.74 -4.89 -12.20
CA LEU A 58 15.17 -4.70 -13.59
C LEU A 58 16.69 -4.85 -13.82
N LYS A 59 17.49 -4.73 -12.76
CA LYS A 59 18.95 -4.83 -12.77
C LYS A 59 19.48 -5.60 -11.58
#